data_AF-K2E5Y6-F1
#
_entry.id   AF-K2E5Y6-F1
#
_cell.length_a   1.000
_cell.length_b   1.000
_cell.length_c   1.000
_cell.angle_alpha   90.00
_cell.angle_beta   90.00
_cell.angle_gamma   90.00
#
_symmetry.space_group_name_H-M   'P 1'
#
loop_
_entity.id
_entity.type
_entity.pdbx_description
1 polymer ?
#
loop_
_entity_poly.entity_id
_entity_poly.type
_entity_poly.pdbx_seq_one_letter_code
_entity_poly.pdbx_strand_id
1 'polypeptide(L)'
;MPLLSEAAAICRTPAVEDLYGKIVAPTGESLINAFSRMISAAVREYPVLSQPTSFDLGDARIVSLDLDEVAKSGGDAASRQTAVMYMLARYVLARHFYLTEENVADMPASYRTYHEKRISEIREDPKRIIFDEFHRTSKTAAVREQVIVDMREGRKWKVQVALISQSVEDFDPVMIEFATSIFIMDAGPEQALQRTAEIFGLSKTAKYALRSQVHGPREGGATFLAQFATKEGINTQLLTSTLGPIELWAFNTTAEDSNVRNQLYRKIGPSEARRVLATVFPSGTVTKYLEERLAAIKEKGGLIDTDIKGSVLDELVKTILDEYSKNPDFKRLP
;
A
#
# COMPACT_ATOMS: atom_id res chain seq x y z
N MET A 1 -8.38 -16.72 -26.93
CA MET A 1 -8.19 -15.33 -26.47
C MET A 1 -7.11 -14.73 -27.34
N PRO A 2 -7.38 -13.63 -28.05
CA PRO A 2 -6.36 -12.98 -28.86
C PRO A 2 -5.28 -12.33 -27.99
N LEU A 3 -4.03 -12.34 -28.47
CA LEU A 3 -2.88 -11.75 -27.79
C LEU A 3 -2.55 -10.37 -28.35
N LEU A 4 -1.91 -9.53 -27.52
CA LEU A 4 -1.44 -8.20 -27.93
C LEU A 4 -0.49 -8.28 -29.14
N SER A 5 0.34 -9.32 -29.21
CA SER A 5 1.25 -9.57 -30.35
C SER A 5 0.51 -9.86 -31.66
N GLU A 6 -0.69 -10.44 -31.60
CA GLU A 6 -1.50 -10.73 -32.79
C GLU A 6 -2.06 -9.44 -33.41
N ALA A 7 -2.31 -8.41 -32.61
CA ALA A 7 -2.73 -7.10 -33.11
C ALA A 7 -1.70 -6.47 -34.06
N ALA A 8 -0.39 -6.69 -33.80
CA ALA A 8 0.68 -6.24 -34.69
C ALA A 8 0.72 -7.00 -36.02
N ALA A 9 0.20 -8.23 -36.07
CA ALA A 9 0.06 -8.99 -37.30
C ALA A 9 -1.21 -8.56 -38.07
N ILE A 10 -2.34 -8.41 -37.37
CA ILE A 10 -3.65 -8.07 -37.95
C ILE A 10 -3.66 -6.67 -38.58
N CYS A 11 -2.93 -5.71 -38.01
CA CYS A 11 -2.90 -4.34 -38.54
C CYS A 11 -2.27 -4.22 -39.94
N ARG A 12 -1.62 -5.28 -40.44
CA ARG A 12 -1.04 -5.38 -41.79
C ARG A 12 -1.93 -6.15 -42.76
N THR A 13 -3.17 -6.46 -42.39
CA THR A 13 -4.12 -7.08 -43.31
C THR A 13 -4.55 -6.07 -44.37
N PRO A 14 -4.86 -6.52 -45.61
CA PRO A 14 -5.25 -5.62 -46.70
C PRO A 14 -6.41 -4.70 -46.34
N ALA A 15 -7.41 -5.20 -45.61
CA ALA A 15 -8.56 -4.40 -45.17
C ALA A 15 -8.18 -3.20 -44.28
N VAL A 16 -7.16 -3.36 -43.42
CA VAL A 16 -6.66 -2.25 -42.57
C VAL A 16 -5.76 -1.34 -43.38
N GLU A 17 -4.94 -1.88 -44.28
CA GLU A 17 -4.05 -1.12 -45.15
C GLU A 17 -4.81 -0.23 -46.14
N ASP A 18 -5.90 -0.73 -46.71
CA ASP A 18 -6.78 0.03 -47.61
C ASP A 18 -7.41 1.23 -46.91
N LEU A 19 -7.78 1.10 -45.63
CA LEU A 19 -8.42 2.15 -44.85
C LEU A 19 -7.41 3.16 -44.27
N TYR A 20 -6.27 2.69 -43.77
CA TYR A 20 -5.38 3.48 -42.91
C TYR A 20 -3.95 3.62 -43.45
N GLY A 21 -3.57 2.91 -44.51
CA GLY A 21 -2.20 2.87 -45.02
C GLY A 21 -1.67 4.20 -45.54
N LYS A 22 -2.55 5.12 -45.96
CA LYS A 22 -2.19 6.47 -46.42
C LYS A 22 -2.06 7.48 -45.28
N ILE A 23 -2.47 7.13 -44.06
CA ILE A 23 -2.39 8.04 -42.91
C ILE A 23 -0.96 8.04 -42.39
N VAL A 24 -0.41 9.23 -42.20
CA VAL A 24 0.94 9.45 -41.68
C VAL A 24 0.82 9.89 -40.22
N ALA A 25 1.57 9.23 -39.33
CA ALA A 25 1.65 9.60 -37.93
C ALA A 25 2.47 10.90 -37.76
N PRO A 26 2.36 11.61 -36.62
CA PRO A 26 3.17 12.81 -36.35
C PRO A 26 4.70 12.59 -36.43
N THR A 27 5.15 11.33 -36.30
CA THR A 27 6.55 10.92 -36.43
C THR A 27 7.04 10.82 -37.89
N GLY A 28 6.14 10.97 -38.88
CA GLY A 28 6.46 10.87 -40.31
C GLY A 28 6.43 9.46 -40.89
N GLU A 29 6.25 8.42 -40.05
CA GLU A 29 6.02 7.04 -40.50
C GLU A 29 4.54 6.78 -40.79
N SER A 30 4.20 5.71 -41.52
CA SER A 30 2.80 5.32 -41.72
C SER A 30 2.15 4.94 -40.39
N LEU A 31 0.84 5.21 -40.24
CA LEU A 31 0.10 4.89 -39.03
C LEU A 31 0.22 3.40 -38.65
N ILE A 32 0.22 2.51 -39.64
CA ILE A 32 0.36 1.06 -39.46
C ILE A 32 1.75 0.70 -38.91
N ASN A 33 2.81 1.35 -39.40
CA ASN A 33 4.17 1.14 -38.91
C ASN A 33 4.33 1.69 -37.48
N ALA A 34 3.82 2.89 -37.21
CA ALA A 34 3.80 3.47 -35.87
C ALA A 34 3.09 2.54 -34.88
N PHE A 35 1.88 2.09 -35.22
CA PHE A 35 1.10 1.16 -34.40
C PHE A 35 1.86 -0.17 -34.17
N SER A 36 2.35 -0.81 -35.25
CA SER A 36 3.13 -2.06 -35.15
C SER A 36 4.33 -1.91 -34.22
N ARG A 37 5.07 -0.80 -34.33
CA ARG A 37 6.24 -0.49 -33.51
C ARG A 37 5.84 -0.30 -32.04
N MET A 38 4.78 0.44 -31.76
CA MET A 38 4.27 0.68 -30.41
C MET A 38 3.80 -0.61 -29.74
N ILE A 39 3.02 -1.44 -30.44
CA ILE A 39 2.56 -2.74 -29.91
C ILE A 39 3.75 -3.67 -29.65
N SER A 40 4.72 -3.74 -30.57
CA SER A 40 5.92 -4.57 -30.40
C SER A 40 6.78 -4.09 -29.22
N ALA A 41 6.85 -2.78 -28.98
CA ALA A 41 7.52 -2.21 -27.81
C ALA A 41 6.77 -2.61 -26.52
N ALA A 42 5.45 -2.43 -26.48
CA ALA A 42 4.62 -2.80 -25.34
C ALA A 42 4.72 -4.30 -25.00
N VAL A 43 4.80 -5.19 -26.00
CA VAL A 43 4.97 -6.62 -25.79
C VAL A 43 6.31 -6.95 -25.11
N ARG A 44 7.39 -6.24 -25.47
CA ARG A 44 8.71 -6.41 -24.85
C ARG A 44 8.78 -5.78 -23.47
N GLU A 45 8.21 -4.59 -23.30
CA GLU A 45 8.24 -3.81 -22.05
C GLU A 45 7.31 -4.37 -20.98
N TYR A 46 6.19 -4.98 -21.40
CA TYR A 46 5.18 -5.54 -20.51
C TYR A 46 4.91 -7.03 -20.82
N PRO A 47 5.86 -7.94 -20.51
CA PRO A 47 5.67 -9.38 -20.71
C PRO A 47 4.42 -9.91 -19.99
N VAL A 48 4.08 -9.34 -18.82
CA VAL A 48 2.89 -9.70 -18.03
C VAL A 48 1.57 -9.48 -18.78
N LEU A 49 1.54 -8.57 -19.76
CA LEU A 49 0.36 -8.29 -20.60
C LEU A 49 0.38 -9.05 -21.93
N SER A 50 1.43 -9.81 -22.21
CA SER A 50 1.69 -10.40 -23.52
C SER A 50 1.37 -11.89 -23.60
N GLN A 51 0.88 -12.47 -22.50
CA GLN A 51 0.53 -13.88 -22.39
C GLN A 51 -0.94 -14.03 -21.99
N PRO A 52 -1.57 -15.20 -22.25
CA PRO A 52 -2.88 -15.48 -21.71
C PRO A 52 -2.89 -15.33 -20.18
N THR A 53 -3.90 -14.61 -19.67
CA THR A 53 -4.05 -14.41 -18.22
C THR A 53 -4.18 -15.76 -17.52
N SER A 54 -3.23 -16.08 -16.64
CA SER A 54 -3.20 -17.28 -15.81
C SER A 54 -3.28 -16.97 -14.32
N PHE A 55 -3.55 -15.72 -13.97
CA PHE A 55 -3.65 -15.22 -12.60
C PHE A 55 -5.11 -15.10 -12.16
N ASP A 56 -5.45 -15.72 -11.04
CA ASP A 56 -6.75 -15.62 -10.40
C ASP A 56 -6.62 -15.51 -8.87
N LEU A 57 -7.44 -14.65 -8.27
CA LEU A 57 -7.47 -14.41 -6.82
C LEU A 57 -8.46 -15.32 -6.10
N GLY A 58 -9.30 -16.07 -6.84
CA GLY A 58 -10.34 -16.93 -6.29
C GLY A 58 -11.27 -16.15 -5.36
N ASP A 59 -11.55 -16.73 -4.19
CA ASP A 59 -12.46 -16.17 -3.18
C ASP A 59 -11.74 -15.38 -2.06
N ALA A 60 -10.51 -14.93 -2.33
CA ALA A 60 -9.74 -14.17 -1.34
C ALA A 60 -10.48 -12.87 -0.94
N ARG A 61 -10.70 -12.69 0.37
CA ARG A 61 -11.38 -11.50 0.94
C ARG A 61 -10.43 -10.34 1.22
N ILE A 62 -9.16 -10.64 1.49
CA ILE A 62 -8.10 -9.67 1.75
C ILE A 62 -6.97 -9.99 0.79
N VAL A 63 -6.62 -9.02 -0.05
CA VAL A 63 -5.56 -9.14 -1.04
C VAL A 63 -4.65 -7.93 -0.92
N SER A 64 -3.35 -8.16 -0.90
CA SER A 64 -2.31 -7.13 -0.95
C SER A 64 -1.41 -7.44 -2.14
N LEU A 65 -1.13 -6.44 -2.96
CA LEU A 65 -0.19 -6.52 -4.07
C LEU A 65 0.94 -5.53 -3.83
N ASP A 66 2.16 -6.04 -3.73
CA ASP A 66 3.36 -5.23 -3.67
C ASP A 66 3.74 -4.75 -5.07
N LEU A 67 3.88 -3.43 -5.23
CA LEU A 67 4.22 -2.78 -6.49
C LEU A 67 5.62 -2.15 -6.47
N ASP A 68 6.42 -2.38 -5.43
CA ASP A 68 7.70 -1.67 -5.24
C ASP A 68 8.67 -1.90 -6.41
N GLU A 69 8.76 -3.14 -6.92
CA GLU A 69 9.66 -3.48 -8.02
C GLU A 69 9.26 -2.86 -9.36
N VAL A 70 7.99 -2.48 -9.53
CA VAL A 70 7.41 -2.02 -10.79
C VAL A 70 7.01 -0.54 -10.79
N ALA A 71 6.92 0.08 -9.62
CA ALA A 71 6.59 1.49 -9.40
C ALA A 71 7.84 2.30 -9.03
N LYS A 72 8.92 2.16 -9.81
CA LYS A 72 10.18 2.87 -9.55
C LYS A 72 10.11 4.31 -10.05
N SER A 73 10.66 5.23 -9.25
CA SER A 73 10.86 6.61 -9.66
C SER A 73 11.91 6.70 -10.77
N GLY A 74 11.65 7.49 -11.82
CA GLY A 74 12.58 7.65 -12.94
C GLY A 74 12.08 8.61 -14.03
N GLY A 75 12.65 8.48 -15.23
CA GLY A 75 12.20 9.23 -16.42
C GLY A 75 10.87 8.74 -16.99
N ASP A 76 10.44 9.29 -18.12
CA ASP A 76 9.10 9.07 -18.69
C ASP A 76 8.72 7.60 -18.91
N ALA A 77 9.70 6.74 -19.24
CA ALA A 77 9.48 5.31 -19.37
C ALA A 77 9.09 4.64 -18.04
N ALA A 78 9.74 5.02 -16.94
CA ALA A 78 9.43 4.51 -15.60
C ALA A 78 8.06 5.00 -15.12
N SER A 79 7.70 6.26 -15.39
CA SER A 79 6.36 6.79 -15.11
C SER A 79 5.28 6.03 -15.89
N ARG A 80 5.53 5.70 -17.16
CA ARG A 80 4.60 4.90 -17.98
C ARG A 80 4.43 3.48 -17.43
N GLN A 81 5.54 2.82 -17.08
CA GLN A 81 5.50 1.50 -16.46
C GLN A 81 4.72 1.53 -15.14
N THR A 82 5.00 2.52 -14.29
CA THR A 82 4.25 2.74 -13.04
C THR A 82 2.76 2.87 -13.31
N ALA A 83 2.36 3.67 -14.30
CA ALA A 83 0.96 3.82 -14.70
C ALA A 83 0.29 2.50 -15.07
N VAL A 84 0.92 1.75 -15.98
CA VAL A 84 0.38 0.48 -16.46
C VAL A 84 0.24 -0.52 -15.32
N MET A 85 1.25 -0.58 -14.43
CA MET A 85 1.29 -1.57 -13.35
C MET A 85 0.30 -1.24 -12.22
N TYR A 86 0.17 0.03 -11.85
CA TYR A 86 -0.88 0.46 -10.91
C TYR A 86 -2.28 0.18 -11.45
N MET A 87 -2.53 0.49 -12.73
CA MET A 87 -3.84 0.26 -13.35
C MET A 87 -4.13 -1.24 -13.49
N LEU A 88 -3.13 -2.06 -13.81
CA LEU A 88 -3.26 -3.51 -13.83
C LEU A 88 -3.56 -4.06 -12.44
N ALA A 89 -2.83 -3.63 -11.42
CA ALA A 89 -3.05 -4.06 -10.04
C ALA A 89 -4.46 -3.68 -9.56
N ARG A 90 -4.88 -2.43 -9.79
CA ARG A 90 -6.23 -1.96 -9.49
C ARG A 90 -7.30 -2.75 -10.27
N TYR A 91 -7.06 -3.07 -11.53
CA TYR A 91 -7.96 -3.93 -12.31
C TYR A 91 -8.09 -5.32 -11.69
N VAL A 92 -6.97 -5.98 -11.41
CA VAL A 92 -6.94 -7.33 -10.82
C VAL A 92 -7.68 -7.36 -9.47
N LEU A 93 -7.44 -6.35 -8.62
CA LEU A 93 -8.06 -6.24 -7.29
C LEU A 93 -9.53 -5.87 -7.31
N ALA A 94 -9.96 -4.98 -8.21
CA ALA A 94 -11.25 -4.33 -8.13
C ALA A 94 -12.19 -4.59 -9.33
N ARG A 95 -11.78 -5.33 -10.37
CA ARG A 95 -12.61 -5.58 -11.58
C ARG A 95 -14.00 -6.12 -11.27
N HIS A 96 -14.16 -6.87 -10.19
CA HIS A 96 -15.44 -7.47 -9.82
C HIS A 96 -16.35 -6.50 -9.06
N PHE A 97 -15.84 -5.40 -8.50
CA PHE A 97 -16.59 -4.51 -7.62
C PHE A 97 -17.67 -3.72 -8.37
N TYR A 98 -17.51 -3.57 -9.69
CA TYR A 98 -18.33 -2.70 -10.54
C TYR A 98 -19.22 -3.50 -11.52
N LEU A 99 -19.43 -4.79 -11.27
CA LEU A 99 -20.30 -5.63 -12.11
C LEU A 99 -21.78 -5.35 -11.85
N THR A 100 -22.56 -5.25 -12.92
CA THR A 100 -24.03 -5.16 -12.92
C THR A 100 -24.66 -6.46 -13.41
N GLU A 101 -25.97 -6.59 -13.20
CA GLU A 101 -26.77 -7.67 -13.80
C GLU A 101 -26.74 -7.65 -15.33
N GLU A 102 -26.59 -6.47 -15.96
CA GLU A 102 -26.46 -6.36 -17.42
C GLU A 102 -25.20 -7.08 -17.93
N ASN A 103 -24.12 -7.08 -17.15
CA ASN A 103 -22.89 -7.79 -17.52
C ASN A 103 -23.07 -9.32 -17.60
N VAL A 104 -24.12 -9.89 -16.98
CA VAL A 104 -24.41 -11.33 -17.06
C VAL A 104 -24.73 -11.74 -18.50
N ALA A 105 -25.33 -10.83 -19.29
CA ALA A 105 -25.69 -11.12 -20.68
C ALA A 105 -24.45 -11.47 -21.53
N ASP A 106 -23.30 -10.86 -21.24
CA ASP A 106 -22.04 -11.09 -21.94
C ASP A 106 -21.32 -12.37 -21.49
N MET A 107 -21.80 -13.03 -20.43
CA MET A 107 -21.19 -14.24 -19.88
C MET A 107 -21.72 -15.50 -20.58
N PRO A 108 -20.92 -16.58 -20.62
CA PRO A 108 -21.35 -17.82 -21.27
C PRO A 108 -22.64 -18.36 -20.61
N ALA A 109 -23.59 -18.77 -21.45
CA ALA A 109 -24.96 -19.10 -21.04
C ALA A 109 -25.02 -20.11 -19.87
N SER A 110 -24.14 -21.11 -19.87
CA SER A 110 -24.07 -22.15 -18.84
C SER A 110 -23.69 -21.63 -17.44
N TYR A 111 -23.09 -20.45 -17.33
CA TYR A 111 -22.61 -19.88 -16.06
C TYR A 111 -23.41 -18.66 -15.59
N ARG A 112 -24.43 -18.21 -16.34
CA ARG A 112 -25.17 -16.98 -16.03
C ARG A 112 -25.81 -17.01 -14.64
N THR A 113 -26.51 -18.09 -14.29
CA THR A 113 -27.15 -18.24 -12.96
C THR A 113 -26.15 -18.15 -11.80
N TYR A 114 -24.96 -18.72 -11.98
CA TYR A 114 -23.89 -18.59 -10.99
C TYR A 114 -23.43 -17.12 -10.85
N HIS A 115 -23.23 -16.44 -11.98
CA HIS A 115 -22.77 -15.06 -11.98
C HIS A 115 -23.82 -14.05 -11.52
N GLU A 116 -25.11 -14.27 -11.77
CA GLU A 116 -26.21 -13.46 -11.21
C GLU A 116 -26.14 -13.43 -9.69
N LYS A 117 -26.07 -14.62 -9.08
CA LYS A 117 -25.96 -14.76 -7.63
C LYS A 117 -24.69 -14.07 -7.11
N ARG A 118 -23.53 -14.37 -7.71
CA ARG A 118 -22.23 -13.78 -7.32
C ARG A 118 -22.23 -12.26 -7.43
N ILE A 119 -22.79 -11.70 -8.49
CA ILE A 119 -22.84 -10.24 -8.69
C ILE A 119 -23.77 -9.59 -7.66
N SER A 120 -24.92 -10.20 -7.38
CA SER A 120 -25.84 -9.72 -6.34
C SER A 120 -25.16 -9.67 -4.97
N GLU A 121 -24.47 -10.74 -4.56
CA GLU A 121 -23.71 -10.80 -3.30
C GLU A 121 -22.63 -9.70 -3.26
N ILE A 122 -21.83 -9.57 -4.34
CA ILE A 122 -20.80 -8.54 -4.43
C ILE A 122 -21.42 -7.15 -4.30
N ARG A 123 -22.58 -6.83 -4.88
CA ARG A 123 -23.15 -5.48 -4.77
C ARG A 123 -23.62 -5.13 -3.35
N GLU A 124 -23.91 -6.13 -2.53
CA GLU A 124 -24.36 -5.94 -1.15
C GLU A 124 -23.20 -5.70 -0.18
N ASP A 125 -22.04 -6.30 -0.44
CA ASP A 125 -20.89 -6.25 0.45
C ASP A 125 -20.14 -4.91 0.38
N PRO A 126 -19.84 -4.26 1.53
CA PRO A 126 -18.87 -3.15 1.58
C PRO A 126 -17.47 -3.60 1.17
N LYS A 127 -16.75 -2.74 0.45
CA LYS A 127 -15.42 -3.04 -0.11
C LYS A 127 -14.49 -1.89 0.17
N ARG A 128 -13.21 -2.18 0.24
CA ARG A 128 -12.18 -1.16 0.43
C ARG A 128 -11.03 -1.36 -0.54
N ILE A 129 -10.65 -0.27 -1.20
CA ILE A 129 -9.43 -0.19 -1.98
C ILE A 129 -8.48 0.74 -1.23
N ILE A 130 -7.26 0.27 -0.97
CA ILE A 130 -6.24 1.02 -0.24
C ILE A 130 -5.06 1.26 -1.17
N PHE A 131 -4.70 2.51 -1.34
CA PHE A 131 -3.47 2.93 -2.01
C PHE A 131 -2.50 3.41 -0.96
N ASP A 132 -1.52 2.57 -0.65
CA ASP A 132 -0.40 2.94 0.21
C ASP A 132 0.70 3.63 -0.59
N GLU A 133 1.52 4.44 0.08
CA GLU A 133 2.62 5.20 -0.55
C GLU A 133 2.15 6.04 -1.76
N PHE A 134 1.01 6.72 -1.62
CA PHE A 134 0.28 7.33 -2.73
C PHE A 134 1.07 8.43 -3.48
N HIS A 135 2.07 9.05 -2.84
CA HIS A 135 3.01 9.99 -3.47
C HIS A 135 3.73 9.43 -4.71
N ARG A 136 3.89 8.11 -4.81
CA ARG A 136 4.46 7.43 -5.99
C ARG A 136 3.66 7.70 -7.27
N THR A 137 2.38 8.05 -7.15
CA THR A 137 1.49 8.34 -8.28
C THR A 137 1.58 9.78 -8.79
N SER A 138 2.37 10.66 -8.15
CA SER A 138 2.45 12.10 -8.46
C SER A 138 2.72 12.44 -9.93
N LYS A 139 3.52 11.62 -10.63
CA LYS A 139 3.83 11.80 -12.07
C LYS A 139 2.90 11.05 -13.02
N THR A 140 1.85 10.43 -12.49
CA THR A 140 1.03 9.47 -13.23
C THR A 140 -0.43 9.91 -13.27
N ALA A 141 -0.75 10.83 -14.18
CA ALA A 141 -2.08 11.40 -14.32
C ALA A 141 -3.18 10.33 -14.46
N ALA A 142 -2.96 9.31 -15.30
CA ALA A 142 -3.95 8.24 -15.53
C ALA A 142 -4.37 7.50 -14.25
N VAL A 143 -3.42 7.26 -13.32
CA VAL A 143 -3.72 6.60 -12.04
C VAL A 143 -4.52 7.53 -11.14
N ARG A 144 -4.13 8.81 -11.08
CA ARG A 144 -4.82 9.82 -10.24
C ARG A 144 -6.24 10.09 -10.73
N GLU A 145 -6.44 10.19 -12.04
CA GLU A 145 -7.75 10.32 -12.67
C GLU A 145 -8.64 9.13 -12.35
N GLN A 146 -8.13 7.89 -12.46
CA GLN A 146 -8.88 6.70 -12.08
C GLN A 146 -9.25 6.69 -10.59
N VAL A 147 -8.33 7.09 -9.71
CA VAL A 147 -8.60 7.20 -8.26
C VAL A 147 -9.71 8.21 -7.99
N ILE A 148 -9.73 9.35 -8.68
CA ILE A 148 -10.81 10.34 -8.56
C ILE A 148 -12.15 9.74 -9.00
N VAL A 149 -12.18 8.97 -10.09
CA VAL A 149 -13.39 8.24 -10.52
C VAL A 149 -13.84 7.28 -9.42
N ASP A 150 -12.92 6.51 -8.85
CA ASP A 150 -13.21 5.55 -7.77
C ASP A 150 -13.75 6.25 -6.52
N MET A 151 -13.23 7.43 -6.18
CA MET A 151 -13.72 8.24 -5.05
C MET A 151 -15.11 8.83 -5.33
N ARG A 152 -15.37 9.31 -6.55
CA ARG A 152 -16.67 9.90 -6.93
C ARG A 152 -17.78 8.86 -7.02
N GLU A 153 -17.47 7.72 -7.62
CA GLU A 153 -18.48 6.72 -7.97
C GLU A 153 -18.54 5.56 -6.99
N GLY A 154 -17.47 5.30 -6.26
CA GLY A 154 -17.32 4.13 -5.37
C GLY A 154 -18.44 3.99 -4.34
N ARG A 155 -18.98 5.10 -3.83
CA ARG A 155 -20.12 5.08 -2.90
C ARG A 155 -21.34 4.34 -3.46
N LYS A 156 -21.63 4.46 -4.77
CA LYS A 156 -22.74 3.74 -5.42
C LYS A 156 -22.57 2.22 -5.38
N TRP A 157 -21.32 1.78 -5.26
CA TRP A 157 -20.88 0.39 -5.27
C TRP A 157 -20.44 -0.11 -3.88
N LYS A 158 -20.69 0.68 -2.82
CA LYS A 158 -20.19 0.43 -1.46
C LYS A 158 -18.66 0.27 -1.39
N VAL A 159 -17.93 0.88 -2.32
CA VAL A 159 -16.47 0.92 -2.35
C VAL A 159 -15.99 2.15 -1.61
N GLN A 160 -15.22 1.93 -0.54
CA GLN A 160 -14.43 2.94 0.13
C GLN A 160 -13.03 2.98 -0.49
N VAL A 161 -12.55 4.17 -0.86
CA VAL A 161 -11.16 4.39 -1.24
C VAL A 161 -10.41 5.00 -0.07
N ALA A 162 -9.24 4.46 0.26
CA ALA A 162 -8.32 5.03 1.24
C ALA A 162 -6.99 5.32 0.56
N LEU A 163 -6.51 6.56 0.71
CA LEU A 163 -5.22 7.01 0.20
C LEU A 163 -4.32 7.30 1.40
N ILE A 164 -3.12 6.75 1.40
CA ILE A 164 -2.15 6.89 2.49
C ILE A 164 -0.88 7.48 1.90
N SER A 165 -0.40 8.57 2.48
CA SER A 165 0.83 9.23 2.07
C SER A 165 1.43 10.04 3.21
N GLN A 166 2.66 10.52 3.02
CA GLN A 166 3.44 11.22 4.03
C GLN A 166 3.16 12.74 4.07
N SER A 167 2.75 13.33 2.94
CA SER A 167 2.43 14.75 2.84
C SER A 167 1.00 14.98 2.37
N VAL A 168 0.36 16.02 2.90
CA VAL A 168 -0.94 16.49 2.39
C VAL A 168 -0.87 16.95 0.93
N GLU A 169 0.32 17.36 0.48
CA GLU A 169 0.58 17.82 -0.89
C GLU A 169 0.63 16.66 -1.90
N ASP A 170 0.66 15.41 -1.44
CA ASP A 170 0.64 14.23 -2.32
C ASP A 170 -0.75 13.97 -2.90
N PHE A 171 -1.79 14.60 -2.33
CA PHE A 171 -3.19 14.46 -2.73
C PHE A 171 -3.63 15.63 -3.60
N ASP A 172 -4.38 15.34 -4.66
CA ASP A 172 -4.98 16.40 -5.48
C ASP A 172 -6.05 17.13 -4.67
N PRO A 173 -6.26 18.44 -4.89
CA PRO A 173 -7.30 19.20 -4.19
C PRO A 173 -8.70 18.54 -4.26
N VAL A 174 -9.01 17.93 -5.41
CA VAL A 174 -10.27 17.19 -5.64
C VAL A 174 -10.36 15.93 -4.76
N MET A 175 -9.25 15.25 -4.49
CA MET A 175 -9.23 14.09 -3.59
C MET A 175 -9.50 14.53 -2.15
N ILE A 176 -8.92 15.65 -1.73
CA ILE A 176 -9.14 16.24 -0.40
C ILE A 176 -10.62 16.64 -0.24
N GLU A 177 -11.21 17.27 -1.25
CA GLU A 177 -12.62 17.67 -1.26
C GLU A 177 -13.58 16.48 -1.05
N PHE A 178 -13.29 15.34 -1.67
CA PHE A 178 -14.13 14.14 -1.54
C PHE A 178 -13.83 13.29 -0.29
N ALA A 179 -12.77 13.58 0.46
CA ALA A 179 -12.41 12.82 1.63
C ALA A 179 -13.41 13.05 2.77
N THR A 180 -14.15 12.00 3.15
CA THR A 180 -15.10 12.07 4.28
C THR A 180 -14.45 11.74 5.62
N SER A 181 -13.25 11.16 5.60
CA SER A 181 -12.52 10.74 6.80
C SER A 181 -11.05 11.00 6.61
N ILE A 182 -10.50 11.86 7.46
CA ILE A 182 -9.11 12.30 7.42
C ILE A 182 -8.45 11.85 8.72
N PHE A 183 -7.29 11.23 8.60
CA PHE A 183 -6.50 10.74 9.72
C PHE A 183 -5.11 11.38 9.65
N ILE A 184 -4.78 12.22 10.62
CA ILE A 184 -3.50 12.93 10.69
C ILE A 184 -2.67 12.28 11.79
N MET A 185 -1.72 11.45 11.37
CA MET A 185 -0.93 10.57 12.23
C MET A 185 0.30 11.25 12.83
N ASP A 186 0.74 12.36 12.23
CA ASP A 186 1.86 13.16 12.71
C ASP A 186 1.61 14.65 12.44
N ALA A 187 2.12 15.49 13.34
CA ALA A 187 2.05 16.94 13.22
C ALA A 187 3.02 17.49 12.15
N GLY A 188 4.16 16.82 11.97
CA GLY A 188 5.28 17.33 11.20
C GLY A 188 5.87 18.64 11.75
N PRO A 189 6.76 19.27 10.96
CA PRO A 189 7.30 20.60 11.28
C PRO A 189 6.19 21.66 11.32
N GLU A 190 6.41 22.78 12.04
CA GLU A 190 5.40 23.85 12.23
C GLU A 190 4.79 24.35 10.90
N GLN A 191 5.57 24.41 9.82
CA GLN A 191 5.08 24.81 8.50
C GLN A 191 4.12 23.77 7.88
N ALA A 192 4.37 22.48 8.08
CA ALA A 192 3.48 21.40 7.61
C ALA A 192 2.19 21.37 8.43
N LEU A 193 2.31 21.58 9.74
CA LEU A 193 1.20 21.70 10.65
C LEU A 193 0.29 22.87 10.28
N GLN A 194 0.86 24.05 9.98
CA GLN A 194 0.10 25.22 9.54
C GLN A 194 -0.66 24.96 8.23
N ARG A 195 0.00 24.37 7.22
CA ARG A 195 -0.64 23.98 5.95
C ARG A 195 -1.78 22.99 6.16
N THR A 196 -1.54 21.95 6.96
CA THR A 196 -2.55 20.94 7.31
C THR A 196 -3.75 21.58 7.99
N ALA A 197 -3.51 22.51 8.92
CA ALA A 197 -4.56 23.24 9.61
C ALA A 197 -5.39 24.13 8.67
N GLU A 198 -4.76 24.77 7.70
CA GLU A 198 -5.43 25.58 6.68
C GLU A 198 -6.29 24.72 5.73
N ILE A 199 -5.72 23.63 5.20
CA ILE A 199 -6.39 22.74 4.25
C ILE A 199 -7.64 22.10 4.86
N PHE A 200 -7.53 21.60 6.09
CA PHE A 200 -8.62 20.88 6.76
C PHE A 200 -9.45 21.76 7.71
N GLY A 201 -9.24 23.08 7.70
CA GLY A 201 -9.99 24.02 8.53
C GLY A 201 -9.91 23.73 10.03
N LEU A 202 -8.75 23.31 10.53
CA LEU A 202 -8.58 22.92 11.93
C LEU A 202 -8.73 24.13 12.87
N SER A 203 -9.49 23.95 13.95
CA SER A 203 -9.62 24.96 15.00
C SER A 203 -8.29 25.19 15.73
N LYS A 204 -8.15 26.31 16.45
CA LYS A 204 -6.96 26.58 17.28
C LYS A 204 -6.70 25.45 18.29
N THR A 205 -7.76 24.88 18.86
CA THR A 205 -7.68 23.74 19.78
C THR A 205 -7.23 22.47 19.07
N ALA A 206 -7.76 22.18 17.88
CA ALA A 206 -7.34 21.02 17.09
C ALA A 206 -5.88 21.15 16.63
N LYS A 207 -5.44 22.35 16.24
CA LYS A 207 -4.05 22.68 15.92
C LYS A 207 -3.12 22.43 17.12
N TYR A 208 -3.52 22.89 18.30
CA TYR A 208 -2.78 22.65 19.54
C TYR A 208 -2.73 21.16 19.93
N ALA A 209 -3.85 20.45 19.80
CA ALA A 209 -3.96 19.03 20.08
C ALA A 209 -3.08 18.21 19.13
N LEU A 210 -3.11 18.52 17.83
CA LEU A 210 -2.23 17.92 16.83
C LEU A 210 -0.75 18.10 17.20
N ARG A 211 -0.34 19.29 17.64
CA ARG A 211 1.06 19.55 18.02
C ARG A 211 1.50 18.83 19.30
N SER A 212 0.62 18.74 20.30
CA SER A 212 1.01 18.38 21.67
C SER A 212 0.62 16.97 22.10
N GLN A 213 -0.38 16.37 21.45
CA GLN A 213 -0.95 15.08 21.87
C GLN A 213 -0.78 13.97 20.84
N VAL A 214 -0.65 14.30 19.55
CA VAL A 214 -0.44 13.31 18.50
C VAL A 214 0.98 12.74 18.60
N HIS A 215 1.07 11.42 18.51
CA HIS A 215 2.33 10.70 18.56
C HIS A 215 2.20 9.33 17.89
N GLY A 216 3.33 8.82 17.39
CA GLY A 216 3.43 7.47 16.84
C GLY A 216 3.20 6.34 17.87
N PRO A 217 3.28 5.07 17.42
CA PRO A 217 3.05 3.91 18.27
C PRO A 217 4.00 3.83 19.48
N ARG A 218 3.43 3.62 20.66
CA ARG A 218 4.15 3.34 21.93
C ARG A 218 3.28 2.45 22.83
N GLU A 219 3.77 2.14 24.04
CA GLU A 219 3.07 1.29 25.02
C GLU A 219 1.62 1.73 25.33
N GLY A 220 1.31 3.04 25.21
CA GLY A 220 -0.05 3.58 25.36
C GLY A 220 -0.87 3.69 24.06
N GLY A 221 -0.41 3.12 22.95
CA GLY A 221 -1.01 3.25 21.62
C GLY A 221 -0.43 4.40 20.78
N ALA A 222 -1.01 4.63 19.61
CA ALA A 222 -0.72 5.76 18.73
C ALA A 222 -1.88 6.74 18.75
N THR A 223 -1.64 7.98 19.18
CA THR A 223 -2.68 9.02 19.21
C THR A 223 -2.59 9.87 17.96
N PHE A 224 -3.71 10.07 17.28
CA PHE A 224 -3.79 10.83 16.02
C PHE A 224 -5.02 11.73 16.04
N LEU A 225 -5.00 12.75 15.19
CA LEU A 225 -6.16 13.61 14.98
C LEU A 225 -7.01 13.02 13.86
N ALA A 226 -8.29 12.81 14.12
CA ALA A 226 -9.25 12.35 13.11
C ALA A 226 -10.31 13.40 12.86
N GLN A 227 -10.65 13.62 11.59
CA GLN A 227 -11.74 14.48 11.16
C GLN A 227 -12.72 13.68 10.29
N PHE A 228 -14.00 13.73 10.65
CA PHE A 228 -15.08 13.03 9.97
C PHE A 228 -16.13 14.03 9.47
N ALA A 229 -16.38 14.01 8.16
CA ALA A 229 -17.52 14.71 7.57
C ALA A 229 -18.76 13.83 7.72
N THR A 230 -19.71 14.28 8.54
CA THR A 230 -20.97 13.58 8.80
C THR A 230 -22.16 14.38 8.27
N LYS A 231 -23.37 13.81 8.29
CA LYS A 231 -24.59 14.53 7.92
C LYS A 231 -24.91 15.70 8.86
N GLU A 232 -24.38 15.68 10.08
CA GLU A 232 -24.59 16.72 11.11
C GLU A 232 -23.48 17.77 11.13
N GLY A 233 -22.45 17.60 10.29
CA GLY A 233 -21.30 18.48 10.20
C GLY A 233 -19.98 17.76 10.41
N ILE A 234 -18.92 18.56 10.60
CA ILE A 234 -17.56 18.07 10.76
C ILE A 234 -17.29 17.78 12.25
N ASN A 235 -16.92 16.54 12.55
CA ASN A 235 -16.44 16.14 13.87
C ASN A 235 -14.91 16.01 13.81
N THR A 236 -14.18 16.73 14.67
CA THR A 236 -12.73 16.60 14.83
C THR A 236 -12.40 16.17 16.25
N GLN A 237 -11.69 15.06 16.40
CA GLN A 237 -11.38 14.47 17.70
C GLN A 237 -10.01 13.78 17.71
N LEU A 238 -9.39 13.70 18.88
CA LEU A 238 -8.23 12.83 19.09
C LEU A 238 -8.72 11.40 19.28
N LEU A 239 -8.06 10.47 18.60
CA LEU A 239 -8.29 9.04 18.76
C LEU A 239 -6.96 8.37 19.06
N THR A 240 -7.00 7.33 19.89
CA THR A 240 -5.83 6.51 20.20
C THR A 240 -6.05 5.09 19.72
N SER A 241 -5.22 4.63 18.79
CA SER A 241 -5.16 3.22 18.41
C SER A 241 -4.29 2.48 19.43
N THR A 242 -4.94 1.70 20.29
CA THR A 242 -4.28 0.81 21.25
C THR A 242 -3.99 -0.52 20.57
N LEU A 243 -2.79 -0.65 20.00
CA LEU A 243 -2.30 -1.90 19.44
C LEU A 243 -1.78 -2.82 20.55
N GLY A 244 -2.07 -4.11 20.44
CA GLY A 244 -1.51 -5.10 21.34
C GLY A 244 0.01 -5.27 21.12
N PRO A 245 0.78 -5.71 22.13
CA PRO A 245 2.22 -5.96 21.98
C PRO A 245 2.61 -6.87 20.80
N ILE A 246 1.77 -7.86 20.49
CA ILE A 246 1.96 -8.75 19.33
C ILE A 246 1.86 -7.96 18.01
N GLU A 247 0.91 -7.04 17.92
CA GLU A 247 0.69 -6.21 16.74
C GLU A 247 1.79 -5.16 16.58
N LEU A 248 2.23 -4.54 17.68
CA LEU A 248 3.39 -3.65 17.68
C LEU A 248 4.61 -4.36 17.09
N TRP A 249 4.88 -5.60 17.52
CA TRP A 249 5.94 -6.42 16.94
C TRP A 249 5.67 -6.89 15.51
N ALA A 250 4.43 -7.01 15.08
CA ALA A 250 4.09 -7.36 13.69
C ALA A 250 4.33 -6.18 12.73
N PHE A 251 4.03 -4.96 13.18
CA PHE A 251 4.05 -3.75 12.35
C PHE A 251 5.33 -2.92 12.48
N ASN A 252 6.20 -3.21 13.45
CA ASN A 252 7.47 -2.49 13.59
C ASN A 252 8.38 -2.72 12.37
N THR A 253 8.93 -1.63 11.83
CA THR A 253 9.81 -1.57 10.67
C THR A 253 11.23 -1.10 11.01
N THR A 254 11.50 -0.76 12.28
CA THR A 254 12.84 -0.38 12.76
C THR A 254 13.83 -1.48 12.40
N ALA A 255 15.01 -1.11 11.89
CA ALA A 255 15.96 -2.05 11.30
C ALA A 255 16.46 -3.09 12.32
N GLU A 256 16.81 -2.63 13.52
CA GLU A 256 17.26 -3.45 14.64
C GLU A 256 16.17 -4.42 15.10
N ASP A 257 14.95 -3.92 15.31
CA ASP A 257 13.79 -4.73 15.72
C ASP A 257 13.44 -5.77 14.65
N SER A 258 13.45 -5.36 13.38
CA SER A 258 13.20 -6.24 12.23
C SER A 258 14.26 -7.32 12.13
N ASN A 259 15.53 -7.01 12.40
CA ASN A 259 16.62 -7.99 12.41
C ASN A 259 16.37 -9.06 13.48
N VAL A 260 16.18 -8.66 14.75
CA VAL A 260 15.89 -9.59 15.86
C VAL A 260 14.68 -10.45 15.54
N ARG A 261 13.58 -9.83 15.11
CA ARG A 261 12.34 -10.52 14.76
C ARG A 261 12.54 -11.54 13.63
N ASN A 262 13.23 -11.16 12.55
CA ASN A 262 13.45 -12.03 11.40
C ASN A 262 14.39 -13.20 11.73
N GLN A 263 15.40 -12.98 12.58
CA GLN A 263 16.23 -14.06 13.08
C GLN A 263 15.41 -15.07 13.90
N LEU A 264 14.56 -14.59 14.80
CA LEU A 264 13.67 -15.45 15.60
C LEU A 264 12.63 -16.17 14.73
N TYR A 265 12.07 -15.50 13.71
CA TYR A 265 11.12 -16.12 12.76
C TYR A 265 11.70 -17.38 12.12
N ARG A 266 12.98 -17.36 11.75
CA ARG A 266 13.68 -18.50 11.13
C ARG A 266 13.91 -19.66 12.10
N LYS A 267 13.91 -19.40 13.41
CA LYS A 267 14.29 -20.38 14.44
C LYS A 267 13.09 -21.01 15.13
N ILE A 268 12.10 -20.19 15.52
CA ILE A 268 10.94 -20.63 16.31
C ILE A 268 9.60 -20.34 15.63
N GLY A 269 9.64 -19.76 14.43
CA GLY A 269 8.45 -19.45 13.64
C GLY A 269 7.82 -18.08 13.98
N PRO A 270 7.05 -17.47 13.06
CA PRO A 270 6.58 -16.10 13.23
C PRO A 270 5.63 -15.87 14.40
N SER A 271 4.72 -16.82 14.66
CA SER A 271 3.74 -16.69 15.75
C SER A 271 4.42 -16.68 17.11
N GLU A 272 5.27 -17.68 17.37
CA GLU A 272 5.97 -17.81 18.65
C GLU A 272 6.99 -16.71 18.85
N ALA A 273 7.72 -16.32 17.81
CA ALA A 273 8.64 -15.19 17.90
C ALA A 273 7.94 -13.89 18.33
N ARG A 274 6.78 -13.55 17.75
CA ARG A 274 6.02 -12.38 18.18
C ARG A 274 5.48 -12.53 19.60
N ARG A 275 5.02 -13.71 20.01
CA ARG A 275 4.54 -13.97 21.38
C ARG A 275 5.66 -13.74 22.41
N VAL A 276 6.85 -14.31 22.16
CA VAL A 276 8.02 -14.16 23.04
C VAL A 276 8.46 -12.70 23.09
N LEU A 277 8.63 -12.07 21.93
CA LEU A 277 9.02 -10.66 21.85
C LEU A 277 8.01 -9.73 22.52
N ALA A 278 6.71 -9.97 22.34
CA ALA A 278 5.64 -9.23 23.00
C ALA A 278 5.64 -9.40 24.53
N THR A 279 6.10 -10.56 25.02
CA THR A 279 6.17 -10.84 26.46
C THR A 279 7.37 -10.14 27.10
N VAL A 280 8.53 -10.21 26.45
CA VAL A 280 9.79 -9.66 26.96
C VAL A 280 9.89 -8.14 26.72
N PHE A 281 9.39 -7.68 25.57
CA PHE A 281 9.42 -6.30 25.12
C PHE A 281 8.01 -5.84 24.72
N PRO A 282 7.10 -5.60 25.70
CA PRO A 282 5.70 -5.27 25.42
C PRO A 282 5.52 -3.94 24.69
N SER A 283 6.51 -3.05 24.74
CA SER A 283 6.54 -1.79 23.99
C SER A 283 6.74 -1.96 22.49
N GLY A 284 7.03 -3.18 22.01
CA GLY A 284 7.21 -3.47 20.59
C GLY A 284 8.60 -3.18 20.03
N THR A 285 9.59 -2.86 20.87
CA THR A 285 10.96 -2.53 20.44
C THR A 285 12.02 -2.98 21.46
N VAL A 286 13.21 -3.33 20.96
CA VAL A 286 14.41 -3.61 21.76
C VAL A 286 15.32 -2.39 21.95
N THR A 287 14.97 -1.23 21.36
CA THR A 287 15.84 -0.04 21.35
C THR A 287 16.38 0.33 22.73
N LYS A 288 15.51 0.41 23.75
CA LYS A 288 15.92 0.75 25.12
C LYS A 288 16.91 -0.26 25.70
N TYR A 289 16.70 -1.55 25.45
CA TYR A 289 17.61 -2.61 25.88
C TYR A 289 18.98 -2.48 25.22
N LEU A 290 19.00 -2.15 23.93
CA LEU A 290 20.24 -1.91 23.18
C LEU A 290 20.99 -0.69 23.71
N GLU A 291 20.29 0.42 23.94
CA GLU A 291 20.88 1.64 24.50
C GLU A 291 21.53 1.39 25.86
N GLU A 292 20.84 0.69 26.77
CA GLU A 292 21.36 0.32 28.09
C GLU A 292 22.59 -0.59 27.99
N ARG A 293 22.57 -1.60 27.10
CA ARG A 293 23.72 -2.49 26.87
C ARG A 293 24.92 -1.78 26.26
N LEU A 294 24.70 -0.91 25.28
CA LEU A 294 25.77 -0.13 24.63
C LEU A 294 26.38 0.89 25.60
N ALA A 295 25.58 1.53 26.45
CA ALA A 295 26.07 2.42 27.49
C ALA A 295 27.00 1.68 28.48
N ALA A 296 26.61 0.48 28.93
CA ALA A 296 27.44 -0.33 29.82
C ALA A 296 28.77 -0.78 29.18
N ILE A 297 28.80 -1.02 27.87
CA ILE A 297 30.04 -1.35 27.13
C ILE A 297 30.95 -0.12 27.04
N LYS A 298 30.37 1.06 26.78
CA LYS A 298 31.11 2.33 26.72
C LYS A 298 31.74 2.69 28.06
N GLU A 299 31.04 2.48 29.17
CA GLU A 299 31.56 2.71 30.53
C GLU A 299 32.75 1.79 30.86
N LYS A 300 32.82 0.59 30.27
CA LYS A 300 33.93 -0.35 30.42
C LYS A 300 35.12 -0.08 29.48
N GLY A 301 35.11 1.05 28.77
CA GLY A 301 36.19 1.48 27.88
C GLY A 301 36.10 0.94 26.44
N GLY A 302 34.96 0.38 26.04
CA GLY A 302 34.71 -0.04 24.66
C GLY A 302 34.40 1.15 23.73
N LEU A 303 34.98 1.14 22.52
CA LEU A 303 34.49 1.97 21.41
C LEU A 303 33.16 1.40 20.92
N ILE A 304 32.21 2.24 20.51
CA ILE A 304 30.96 1.78 19.88
C ILE A 304 31.12 1.93 18.37
N ASP A 305 31.16 0.81 17.66
CA ASP A 305 31.04 0.76 16.22
C ASP A 305 29.83 -0.09 15.79
N THR A 306 29.64 -0.22 14.48
CA THR A 306 28.54 -0.98 13.89
C THR A 306 28.62 -2.48 14.19
N ASP A 307 29.84 -3.02 14.29
CA ASP A 307 30.07 -4.44 14.53
C ASP A 307 29.69 -4.83 15.96
N ILE A 308 29.96 -3.97 16.93
CA ILE A 308 29.56 -4.15 18.31
C ILE A 308 28.04 -4.11 18.46
N LYS A 309 27.36 -3.19 17.76
CA LYS A 309 25.88 -3.17 17.73
C LYS A 309 25.30 -4.48 17.17
N GLY A 310 25.87 -5.00 16.09
CA GLY A 310 25.50 -6.29 15.52
C GLY A 310 25.70 -7.44 16.52
N SER A 311 26.85 -7.48 17.18
CA SER A 311 27.16 -8.51 18.18
C SER A 311 26.18 -8.50 19.37
N VAL A 312 25.76 -7.32 19.85
CA VAL A 312 24.78 -7.21 20.95
C VAL A 312 23.40 -7.72 20.52
N LEU A 313 22.99 -7.46 19.28
CA LEU A 313 21.74 -7.99 18.72
C LEU A 313 21.77 -9.51 18.62
N ASP A 314 22.88 -10.08 18.13
CA ASP A 314 23.04 -11.52 18.00
C ASP A 314 23.09 -12.22 19.38
N GLU A 315 23.73 -11.59 20.37
CA GLU A 315 23.72 -12.06 21.76
C GLU A 315 22.31 -12.03 22.36
N LEU A 316 21.53 -10.98 22.09
CA LEU A 316 20.14 -10.89 22.51
C LEU A 316 19.30 -12.00 21.91
N VAL A 317 19.40 -12.24 20.59
CA VAL A 317 18.69 -13.33 19.91
C VAL A 317 19.07 -14.68 20.52
N LYS A 318 20.37 -14.92 20.74
CA LYS A 318 20.85 -16.15 21.37
C LYS A 318 20.26 -16.32 22.77
N THR A 319 20.28 -15.28 23.59
CA THR A 319 19.73 -15.31 24.95
C THR A 319 18.25 -15.63 24.95
N ILE A 320 17.48 -15.01 24.05
CA ILE A 320 16.05 -15.30 23.87
C ILE A 320 15.82 -16.77 23.51
N LEU A 321 16.61 -17.32 22.58
CA LEU A 321 16.49 -18.72 22.15
C LEU A 321 16.89 -19.71 23.26
N ASP A 322 17.95 -19.40 23.99
CA ASP A 322 18.42 -20.22 25.12
C ASP A 322 17.34 -20.26 26.21
N GLU A 323 16.75 -19.13 26.58
CA GLU A 323 15.64 -19.08 27.55
C GLU A 323 14.36 -19.76 27.03
N TYR A 324 14.03 -19.56 25.75
CA TYR A 324 12.89 -20.22 25.11
C TYR A 324 13.03 -21.75 25.13
N SER A 325 14.24 -22.27 24.92
CA SER A 325 14.52 -23.71 24.95
C SER A 325 14.35 -24.32 26.35
N LYS A 326 14.63 -23.54 27.40
CA LYS A 326 14.45 -23.96 28.80
C LYS A 326 12.99 -23.88 29.23
N ASN A 327 12.33 -22.78 28.89
CA ASN A 327 10.93 -22.52 29.22
C ASN A 327 10.31 -21.62 28.13
N PRO A 328 9.42 -22.16 27.28
CA PRO A 328 8.74 -21.38 26.26
C PRO A 328 7.92 -20.20 26.79
N ASP A 329 7.54 -20.20 28.08
CA ASP A 329 6.72 -19.18 28.73
C ASP A 329 7.51 -18.25 29.66
N PHE A 330 8.82 -18.14 29.45
CA PHE A 330 9.65 -17.19 30.18
C PHE A 330 9.14 -15.75 29.98
N LYS A 331 9.16 -14.95 31.05
CA LYS A 331 8.61 -13.59 31.05
C LYS A 331 9.66 -12.48 31.04
N ARG A 332 10.92 -12.81 31.33
CA ARG A 332 12.01 -11.85 31.47
C ARG A 332 13.31 -12.48 31.03
N LEU A 333 14.18 -11.66 30.44
CA LEU A 333 15.57 -12.03 30.18
C LEU A 333 16.41 -11.88 31.45
N PRO A 334 17.49 -12.66 31.58
CA PRO A 334 18.42 -12.59 32.71
C PRO A 334 19.24 -11.30 32.78
#